data_AF-A0A345BXI8-F1
#
_entry.id   AF-A0A345BXI8-F1
#
_cell.length_a   1.000
_cell.length_b   1.000
_cell.length_c   1.000
_cell.angle_alpha   90.00
_cell.angle_beta   90.00
_cell.angle_gamma   90.00
#
_symmetry.space_group_name_H-M   'P 1'
#
loop_
_entity.id
_entity.type
_entity.pdbx_description
1 polymer ?
#
loop_
_entity_poly.entity_id
_entity_poly.type
_entity_poly.pdbx_seq_one_letter_code
_entity_poly.pdbx_strand_id
1 'polypeptide(L)'
;MVKTNQQSCNDSFGVCGVEMEEQKQTMNQQKLEIYIFTDPLCPDCWGFEPVIKKFRLEYGHLCKMRFFIVPEAASWCVNEQNQKSLADLWEETSSRTGMCCDGDIWHENPLTQSETPSIAVKAAEMQGRQYGLRYLRRLREALFVKKENISQEDVLLDCAKQANLDIHEFHKDLHSDLARKALDADIKTTHEMGAGDVPTMIFLTIASKMPG
;
A
#
# COMPACT_ATOMS: atom_id res chain seq x y z
N MET A 1 -3.04 50.22 0.01
CA MET A 1 -3.24 49.16 -1.00
C MET A 1 -2.94 47.83 -0.34
N VAL A 2 -3.98 47.10 0.08
CA VAL A 2 -3.84 45.73 0.61
C VAL A 2 -3.86 44.81 -0.60
N LYS A 3 -2.76 44.08 -0.85
CA LYS A 3 -2.74 43.01 -1.85
C LYS A 3 -3.39 41.78 -1.23
N THR A 4 -4.58 41.42 -1.70
CA THR A 4 -5.28 40.21 -1.31
C THR A 4 -4.58 39.02 -1.95
N ASN A 5 -3.93 38.18 -1.15
CA ASN A 5 -3.31 36.94 -1.63
C ASN A 5 -4.43 35.89 -1.75
N GLN A 6 -4.75 35.50 -2.99
CA GLN A 6 -5.88 34.63 -3.29
C GLN A 6 -5.49 33.18 -2.97
N GLN A 7 -5.95 32.66 -1.83
CA GLN A 7 -5.81 31.25 -1.48
C GLN A 7 -6.65 30.39 -2.43
N SER A 8 -5.98 29.63 -3.29
CA SER A 8 -6.57 28.58 -4.12
C SER A 8 -6.36 27.24 -3.43
N CYS A 9 -7.45 26.61 -2.97
CA CYS A 9 -7.44 25.23 -2.46
C CYS A 9 -7.79 24.27 -3.60
N ASN A 10 -7.01 23.20 -3.75
CA ASN A 10 -7.28 22.16 -4.74
C ASN A 10 -7.81 20.90 -4.05
N ASP A 11 -9.13 20.76 -4.02
CA ASP A 11 -9.86 19.71 -3.27
C ASP A 11 -9.59 18.29 -3.78
N SER A 12 -9.11 18.14 -5.02
CA SER A 12 -8.74 16.84 -5.59
C SER A 12 -7.47 16.24 -4.98
N PHE A 13 -6.60 17.09 -4.39
CA PHE A 13 -5.31 16.68 -3.82
C PHE A 13 -5.18 17.03 -2.33
N GLY A 14 -6.13 17.78 -1.76
CA GLY A 14 -6.13 18.15 -0.34
C GLY A 14 -4.97 19.05 0.06
N VAL A 15 -4.50 19.93 -0.84
CA VAL A 15 -3.39 20.86 -0.58
C VAL A 15 -3.89 22.29 -0.70
N CYS A 16 -3.72 23.06 0.39
CA CYS A 16 -3.84 24.52 0.41
C CYS A 16 -2.48 25.09 0.85
N GLY A 17 -1.74 25.73 -0.05
CA GLY A 17 -0.40 26.26 0.22
C GLY A 17 0.23 27.00 -0.96
N VAL A 18 1.16 27.90 -0.65
CA VAL A 18 1.75 28.95 -1.51
C VAL A 18 2.78 28.43 -2.54
N GLU A 19 2.76 29.14 -3.67
CA GLU A 19 3.61 29.23 -4.88
C GLU A 19 4.82 28.28 -5.15
N MET A 20 4.98 27.99 -6.45
CA MET A 20 5.78 26.95 -7.11
C MET A 20 7.31 27.03 -6.97
N GLU A 21 7.88 28.03 -6.30
CA GLU A 21 9.35 28.20 -6.21
C GLU A 21 10.00 27.36 -5.10
N GLU A 22 9.31 27.08 -3.99
CA GLU A 22 9.85 26.27 -2.88
C GLU A 22 10.07 24.79 -3.28
N GLN A 23 9.23 24.25 -4.18
CA GLN A 23 9.30 22.85 -4.63
C GLN A 23 10.58 22.51 -5.40
N LYS A 24 11.20 23.50 -6.07
CA LYS A 24 12.42 23.29 -6.87
C LYS A 24 13.66 23.11 -6.01
N GLN A 25 13.72 23.73 -4.82
CA GLN A 25 14.84 23.58 -3.88
C GLN A 25 14.75 22.27 -3.07
N THR A 26 13.54 21.78 -2.78
CA THR A 26 13.34 20.53 -2.00
C THR A 26 13.67 19.27 -2.78
N MET A 27 13.50 19.26 -4.11
CA MET A 27 13.90 18.12 -4.96
C MET A 27 15.40 17.77 -4.85
N ASN A 28 16.25 18.73 -4.47
CA ASN A 28 17.70 18.52 -4.30
C ASN A 28 18.08 18.00 -2.89
N GLN A 29 17.09 17.70 -2.03
CA GLN A 29 17.27 17.26 -0.65
C GLN A 29 16.81 15.81 -0.39
N GLN A 30 16.28 15.09 -1.39
CA GLN A 30 15.92 13.69 -1.24
C GLN A 30 17.18 12.82 -1.09
N LYS A 31 17.66 12.70 0.15
CA LYS A 31 18.87 11.95 0.52
C LYS A 31 18.55 10.53 0.99
N LEU A 32 17.26 10.21 1.10
CA LEU A 32 16.76 8.98 1.70
C LEU A 32 15.78 8.29 0.73
N GLU A 33 16.00 7.02 0.48
CA GLU A 33 15.03 6.15 -0.17
C GLU A 33 14.56 5.09 0.82
N ILE A 34 13.25 4.90 0.94
CA ILE A 34 12.64 3.98 1.90
C ILE A 34 11.93 2.90 1.08
N TYR A 35 12.35 1.66 1.25
CA TYR A 35 11.68 0.50 0.67
C TYR A 35 10.74 -0.08 1.72
N ILE A 36 9.46 -0.20 1.37
CA ILE A 36 8.38 -0.65 2.24
C ILE A 36 7.84 -1.96 1.66
N PHE A 37 8.04 -3.04 2.38
CA PHE A 37 7.57 -4.38 2.02
C PHE A 37 6.24 -4.62 2.72
N THR A 38 5.22 -5.00 1.95
CA THR A 38 3.84 -5.03 2.45
C THR A 38 2.98 -6.07 1.74
N ASP A 39 2.00 -6.62 2.44
CA ASP A 39 1.04 -7.60 1.92
C ASP A 39 -0.38 -7.01 1.96
N PRO A 40 -1.19 -7.07 0.87
CA PRO A 40 -2.60 -6.70 0.89
C PRO A 40 -3.42 -7.36 2.01
N LEU A 41 -3.05 -8.58 2.39
CA LEU A 41 -3.78 -9.43 3.34
C LEU A 41 -3.29 -9.32 4.79
N CYS A 42 -2.15 -8.67 5.02
CA CYS A 42 -1.56 -8.58 6.35
C CYS A 42 -2.23 -7.48 7.19
N PRO A 43 -2.84 -7.81 8.34
CA PRO A 43 -3.52 -6.84 9.20
C PRO A 43 -2.53 -5.86 9.84
N ASP A 44 -1.29 -6.28 10.13
CA ASP A 44 -0.26 -5.39 10.68
C ASP A 44 0.23 -4.37 9.63
N CYS A 45 0.29 -4.76 8.35
CA CYS A 45 0.54 -3.83 7.25
C CYS A 45 -0.57 -2.77 7.14
N TRP A 46 -1.83 -3.17 7.31
CA TRP A 46 -2.97 -2.27 7.35
C TRP A 46 -2.92 -1.31 8.54
N GLY A 47 -2.64 -1.84 9.73
CA GLY A 47 -2.45 -1.08 10.96
C GLY A 47 -1.34 -0.05 10.88
N PHE A 48 -0.32 -0.30 10.05
CA PHE A 48 0.81 0.61 9.86
C PHE A 48 0.57 1.74 8.84
N GLU A 49 -0.47 1.66 8.01
CA GLU A 49 -0.76 2.68 7.00
C GLU A 49 -0.89 4.12 7.54
N PRO A 50 -1.58 4.38 8.67
CA PRO A 50 -1.68 5.73 9.22
C PRO A 50 -0.31 6.33 9.56
N VAL A 51 0.61 5.50 10.05
CA VAL A 51 1.99 5.91 10.38
C VAL A 51 2.73 6.32 9.11
N ILE A 52 2.66 5.51 8.05
CA ILE A 52 3.27 5.84 6.75
C ILE A 52 2.66 7.12 6.15
N LYS A 53 1.33 7.28 6.24
CA LYS A 53 0.65 8.49 5.75
C LYS A 53 1.12 9.74 6.49
N LYS A 54 1.15 9.69 7.82
CA LYS A 54 1.66 10.79 8.65
C LYS A 54 3.12 11.09 8.33
N PHE A 55 3.96 10.06 8.24
CA PHE A 55 5.38 10.21 7.92
C PHE A 55 5.59 10.84 6.52
N ARG A 56 4.79 10.45 5.52
CA ARG A 56 4.83 11.07 4.17
C ARG A 56 4.39 12.53 4.20
N LEU A 57 3.40 12.90 5.02
CA LEU A 57 2.96 14.28 5.18
C LEU A 57 4.06 15.15 5.83
N GLU A 58 4.72 14.66 6.87
CA GLU A 58 5.74 15.41 7.61
C GLU A 58 7.11 15.43 6.90
N TYR A 59 7.53 14.30 6.32
CA TYR A 59 8.91 14.10 5.84
C TYR A 59 9.01 13.67 4.37
N GLY A 60 7.90 13.62 3.62
CA GLY A 60 7.89 13.17 2.22
C GLY A 60 8.75 14.01 1.28
N HIS A 61 9.11 15.24 1.67
CA HIS A 61 10.03 16.09 0.93
C HIS A 61 11.50 15.64 1.05
N LEU A 62 11.86 14.89 2.11
CA LEU A 62 13.21 14.40 2.37
C LEU A 62 13.45 12.99 1.84
N CYS A 63 12.39 12.26 1.50
CA CYS A 63 12.48 10.85 1.18
C CYS A 63 11.62 10.43 -0.01
N LYS A 64 12.09 9.40 -0.72
CA LYS A 64 11.32 8.70 -1.73
C LYS A 64 10.91 7.34 -1.18
N MET A 65 9.61 7.03 -1.22
CA MET A 65 9.11 5.73 -0.78
C MET A 65 8.82 4.85 -1.99
N ARG A 66 9.22 3.58 -1.90
CA ARG A 66 8.83 2.52 -2.83
C ARG A 66 8.17 1.40 -2.06
N PHE A 67 7.10 0.86 -2.62
CA PHE A 67 6.35 -0.23 -2.03
C PHE A 67 6.61 -1.50 -2.85
N PHE A 68 6.78 -2.61 -2.16
CA PHE A 68 6.96 -3.94 -2.72
C PHE A 68 5.88 -4.84 -2.16
N ILE A 69 5.16 -5.53 -3.05
CA ILE A 69 4.10 -6.45 -2.65
C ILE A 69 4.71 -7.81 -2.35
N VAL A 70 4.53 -8.27 -1.12
CA VAL A 70 5.00 -9.56 -0.63
C VAL A 70 3.76 -10.39 -0.30
N PRO A 71 3.35 -11.35 -1.16
CA PRO A 71 2.28 -12.27 -0.82
C PRO A 71 2.83 -13.23 0.25
N GLU A 72 2.58 -12.93 1.52
CA GLU A 72 3.08 -13.75 2.61
C GLU A 72 2.10 -14.90 2.89
N ALA A 73 2.58 -16.14 2.84
CA ALA A 73 1.76 -17.31 3.18
C ALA A 73 1.32 -17.30 4.66
N ALA A 74 2.14 -16.71 5.55
CA ALA A 74 1.88 -16.66 6.98
C ALA A 74 0.64 -15.83 7.35
N SER A 75 0.28 -14.81 6.55
CA SER A 75 -0.98 -14.06 6.69
C SER A 75 -2.23 -14.94 6.60
N TRP A 76 -2.09 -16.16 6.05
CA TRP A 76 -3.15 -17.16 5.88
C TRP A 76 -3.05 -18.35 6.81
N CYS A 77 -1.91 -18.53 7.48
CA CYS A 77 -1.68 -19.71 8.28
C CYS A 77 -2.22 -19.48 9.69
N VAL A 78 -3.34 -20.14 9.99
CA VAL A 78 -3.65 -20.52 11.38
C VAL A 78 -2.44 -21.30 11.87
N ASN A 79 -1.63 -20.71 12.74
CA ASN A 79 -0.61 -21.47 13.44
C ASN A 79 -1.35 -22.47 14.33
N GLU A 80 -1.39 -23.76 13.97
CA GLU A 80 -1.96 -24.82 14.83
C GLU A 80 -1.31 -24.84 16.23
N GLN A 81 -0.14 -24.20 16.37
CA GLN A 81 0.59 -24.01 17.62
C GLN A 81 -0.01 -22.94 18.54
N ASN A 82 -0.70 -21.94 17.98
CA ASN A 82 -1.41 -20.92 18.74
C ASN A 82 -2.90 -21.24 18.63
N GLN A 83 -3.54 -21.62 19.74
CA GLN A 83 -4.98 -21.98 19.81
C GLN A 83 -5.97 -20.85 19.39
N LYS A 84 -5.49 -19.76 18.78
CA LYS A 84 -6.24 -18.60 18.34
C LYS A 84 -6.65 -18.74 16.87
N SER A 85 -7.89 -18.37 16.56
CA SER A 85 -8.37 -18.28 15.18
C SER A 85 -7.78 -17.06 14.46
N LEU A 86 -7.90 -17.01 13.13
CA LEU A 86 -7.54 -15.80 12.35
C LEU A 86 -8.39 -14.59 12.75
N ALA A 87 -9.66 -14.80 13.12
CA ALA A 87 -10.53 -13.74 13.63
C ALA A 87 -9.98 -13.14 14.93
N ASP A 88 -9.54 -13.97 15.88
CA ASP A 88 -8.96 -13.50 17.14
C ASP A 88 -7.68 -12.67 16.92
N LEU A 89 -6.83 -13.09 15.96
CA LEU A 89 -5.60 -12.39 15.61
C LEU A 89 -5.90 -11.01 15.00
N TRP A 90 -6.94 -10.92 14.17
CA TRP A 90 -7.36 -9.66 13.54
C TRP A 90 -7.93 -8.68 14.56
N GLU A 91 -8.71 -9.16 15.53
CA GLU A 91 -9.21 -8.34 16.64
C GLU A 91 -8.09 -7.85 17.57
N GLU A 92 -7.06 -8.68 17.79
CA GLU A 92 -5.86 -8.27 18.53
C GLU A 92 -5.10 -7.16 17.80
N THR A 93 -4.91 -7.29 16.48
CA THR A 93 -4.29 -6.21 15.67
C THR A 93 -5.15 -4.95 15.66
N SER A 94 -6.48 -5.08 15.56
CA SER A 94 -7.42 -3.95 15.65
C SER A 94 -7.25 -3.19 16.97
N SER A 95 -7.22 -3.93 18.08
CA SER A 95 -7.02 -3.39 19.42
C SER A 95 -5.65 -2.73 19.60
N ARG A 96 -4.59 -3.34 19.06
CA ARG A 96 -3.21 -2.85 19.17
C ARG A 96 -2.94 -1.61 18.33
N THR A 97 -3.51 -1.54 17.12
CA THR A 97 -3.20 -0.49 16.14
C THR A 97 -4.23 0.63 16.07
N GLY A 98 -5.45 0.39 16.57
CA GLY A 98 -6.59 1.29 16.47
C GLY A 98 -7.23 1.33 15.06
N MET A 99 -6.77 0.47 14.14
CA MET A 99 -7.32 0.35 12.79
C MET A 99 -8.29 -0.81 12.73
N CYS A 100 -9.54 -0.55 12.29
CA CYS A 100 -10.57 -1.58 12.14
C CYS A 100 -10.07 -2.73 11.25
N CYS A 101 -10.16 -3.95 11.79
CA CYS A 101 -9.74 -5.18 11.16
C CYS A 101 -10.74 -6.26 11.57
N ASP A 102 -11.90 -6.27 10.93
CA ASP A 102 -13.05 -7.10 11.33
C ASP A 102 -12.79 -8.57 11.01
N GLY A 103 -12.59 -9.37 12.06
CA GLY A 103 -12.26 -10.80 11.96
C GLY A 103 -13.42 -11.68 11.48
N ASP A 104 -14.67 -11.18 11.51
CA ASP A 104 -15.86 -11.98 11.17
C ASP A 104 -15.87 -12.43 9.70
N ILE A 105 -15.08 -11.77 8.83
CA ILE A 105 -14.93 -12.20 7.43
C ILE A 105 -14.51 -13.68 7.31
N TRP A 106 -13.72 -14.19 8.26
CA TRP A 106 -13.27 -15.59 8.25
C TRP A 106 -14.41 -16.58 8.51
N HIS A 107 -15.51 -16.13 9.10
CA HIS A 107 -16.72 -16.92 9.32
C HIS A 107 -17.79 -16.67 8.24
N GLU A 108 -17.87 -15.44 7.73
CA GLU A 108 -18.93 -15.00 6.81
C GLU A 108 -18.57 -15.18 5.33
N ASN A 109 -17.36 -14.76 4.93
CA ASN A 109 -16.95 -14.68 3.53
C ASN A 109 -15.43 -14.90 3.36
N PRO A 110 -14.92 -16.08 3.75
CA PRO A 110 -13.48 -16.34 3.76
C PRO A 110 -12.91 -16.28 2.34
N LEU A 111 -11.68 -15.78 2.25
CA LEU A 111 -10.98 -15.65 0.99
C LEU A 111 -10.63 -17.03 0.42
N THR A 112 -10.63 -17.14 -0.91
CA THR A 112 -10.41 -18.42 -1.62
C THR A 112 -9.04 -18.54 -2.26
N GLN A 113 -8.38 -17.42 -2.57
CA GLN A 113 -7.06 -17.38 -3.21
C GLN A 113 -6.22 -16.21 -2.65
N SER A 114 -5.06 -16.52 -2.08
CA SER A 114 -4.21 -15.53 -1.42
C SER A 114 -3.36 -14.69 -2.37
N GLU A 115 -3.04 -15.19 -3.57
CA GLU A 115 -2.17 -14.48 -4.52
C GLU A 115 -2.94 -13.45 -5.38
N THR A 116 -4.23 -13.70 -5.66
CA THR A 116 -5.06 -12.87 -6.53
C THR A 116 -5.10 -11.39 -6.11
N PRO A 117 -5.25 -11.04 -4.81
CA PRO A 117 -5.13 -9.66 -4.34
C PRO A 117 -3.81 -8.98 -4.72
N SER A 118 -2.69 -9.69 -4.59
CA SER A 118 -1.35 -9.17 -4.89
C SER A 118 -1.16 -8.92 -6.38
N ILE A 119 -1.64 -9.84 -7.24
CA ILE A 119 -1.64 -9.65 -8.70
C ILE A 119 -2.49 -8.43 -9.07
N ALA A 120 -3.66 -8.27 -8.47
CA ALA A 120 -4.54 -7.13 -8.75
C ALA A 120 -3.88 -5.79 -8.40
N VAL A 121 -3.11 -5.72 -7.30
CA VAL A 121 -2.33 -4.53 -6.97
C VAL A 121 -1.28 -4.23 -8.03
N LYS A 122 -0.60 -5.25 -8.56
CA LYS A 122 0.38 -5.06 -9.65
C LYS A 122 -0.29 -4.67 -10.97
N ALA A 123 -1.46 -5.21 -11.29
CA ALA A 123 -2.26 -4.79 -12.44
C ALA A 123 -2.65 -3.30 -12.33
N ALA A 124 -3.11 -2.86 -11.16
CA ALA A 124 -3.39 -1.44 -10.91
C ALA A 124 -2.14 -0.54 -11.03
N GLU A 125 -0.97 -1.05 -10.62
CA GLU A 125 0.30 -0.34 -10.73
C GLU A 125 0.77 -0.16 -12.19
N MET A 126 0.31 -0.98 -13.15
CA MET A 126 0.63 -0.80 -14.58
C MET A 126 0.12 0.55 -15.12
N GLN A 127 -0.95 1.10 -14.54
CA GLN A 127 -1.46 2.45 -14.86
C GLN A 127 -0.68 3.56 -14.14
N GLY A 128 0.23 3.19 -13.25
CA GLY A 128 1.15 4.07 -12.54
C GLY A 128 1.21 3.79 -11.04
N ARG A 129 2.37 4.03 -10.43
CA ARG A 129 2.64 3.74 -9.01
C ARG A 129 1.62 4.34 -8.04
N GLN A 130 1.17 5.57 -8.26
CA GLN A 130 0.17 6.20 -7.40
C GLN A 130 -1.23 5.55 -7.55
N TYR A 131 -1.56 5.01 -8.73
CA TYR A 131 -2.79 4.23 -8.94
C TYR A 131 -2.73 2.91 -8.18
N GLY A 132 -1.61 2.20 -8.26
CA GLY A 132 -1.37 0.97 -7.47
C GLY A 132 -1.54 1.20 -5.95
N LEU A 133 -0.97 2.29 -5.40
CA LEU A 133 -1.14 2.62 -3.98
C LEU A 133 -2.56 3.00 -3.60
N ARG A 134 -3.27 3.73 -4.46
CA ARG A 134 -4.68 4.08 -4.22
C ARG A 134 -5.57 2.85 -4.29
N TYR A 135 -5.30 1.95 -5.23
CA TYR A 135 -5.97 0.66 -5.35
C TYR A 135 -5.72 -0.22 -4.12
N LEU A 136 -4.47 -0.39 -3.69
CA LEU A 136 -4.12 -1.13 -2.47
C LEU A 136 -4.91 -0.63 -1.25
N ARG A 137 -5.06 0.68 -1.11
CA ARG A 137 -5.88 1.28 -0.04
C ARG A 137 -7.35 0.86 -0.14
N ARG A 138 -7.97 0.91 -1.33
CA ARG A 138 -9.36 0.48 -1.54
C ARG A 138 -9.55 -1.02 -1.28
N LEU A 139 -8.60 -1.82 -1.74
CA LEU A 139 -8.58 -3.26 -1.55
C LEU A 139 -8.54 -3.63 -0.06
N ARG A 140 -7.71 -2.94 0.73
CA ARG A 140 -7.65 -3.13 2.18
C ARG A 140 -8.90 -2.65 2.90
N GLU A 141 -9.51 -1.54 2.47
CA GLU A 141 -10.81 -1.09 3.01
C GLU A 141 -11.91 -2.13 2.74
N ALA A 142 -11.95 -2.71 1.54
CA ALA A 142 -12.87 -3.80 1.20
C ALA A 142 -12.69 -5.00 2.14
N LEU A 143 -11.44 -5.44 2.35
CA LEU A 143 -11.14 -6.57 3.21
C LEU A 143 -11.40 -6.30 4.70
N PHE A 144 -10.69 -5.34 5.29
CA PHE A 144 -10.59 -5.17 6.74
C PHE A 144 -11.77 -4.42 7.35
N VAL A 145 -12.51 -3.65 6.56
CA VAL A 145 -13.62 -2.81 7.04
C VAL A 145 -14.96 -3.28 6.51
N LYS A 146 -15.04 -3.68 5.23
CA LYS A 146 -16.31 -4.09 4.61
C LYS A 146 -16.54 -5.61 4.62
N LYS A 147 -15.56 -6.40 5.06
CA LYS A 147 -15.61 -7.88 5.04
C LYS A 147 -15.87 -8.47 3.64
N GLU A 148 -15.37 -7.81 2.61
CA GLU A 148 -15.50 -8.27 1.23
C GLU A 148 -14.38 -9.25 0.88
N ASN A 149 -14.74 -10.30 0.15
CA ASN A 149 -13.79 -11.30 -0.32
C ASN A 149 -13.00 -10.76 -1.52
N ILE A 150 -11.84 -10.19 -1.23
CA ILE A 150 -10.96 -9.59 -2.23
C ILE A 150 -10.21 -10.60 -3.13
N SER A 151 -10.57 -11.89 -3.11
CA SER A 151 -10.18 -12.82 -4.18
C SER A 151 -11.24 -12.98 -5.27
N GLN A 152 -12.41 -12.33 -5.13
CA GLN A 152 -13.46 -12.33 -6.14
C GLN A 152 -13.28 -11.18 -7.14
N GLU A 153 -13.43 -11.47 -8.43
CA GLU A 153 -13.14 -10.52 -9.52
C GLU A 153 -14.05 -9.28 -9.49
N ASP A 154 -15.32 -9.44 -9.13
CA ASP A 154 -16.28 -8.35 -8.98
C ASP A 154 -15.85 -7.35 -7.89
N VAL A 155 -15.36 -7.85 -6.75
CA VAL A 155 -14.81 -7.00 -5.67
C VAL A 155 -13.55 -6.28 -6.13
N LEU A 156 -12.66 -6.95 -6.88
CA LEU A 156 -11.45 -6.35 -7.44
C LEU A 156 -11.79 -5.21 -8.42
N LEU A 157 -12.76 -5.44 -9.31
CA LEU A 157 -13.22 -4.46 -10.28
C LEU A 157 -13.89 -3.25 -9.60
N ASP A 158 -14.68 -3.48 -8.54
CA ASP A 158 -15.28 -2.38 -7.79
C ASP A 158 -14.22 -1.56 -7.03
N CYS A 159 -13.20 -2.22 -6.46
CA CYS A 159 -12.03 -1.54 -5.90
C CYS A 159 -11.30 -0.69 -6.94
N ALA A 160 -11.13 -1.19 -8.17
CA ALA A 160 -10.51 -0.46 -9.27
C ALA A 160 -11.31 0.79 -9.66
N LYS A 161 -12.65 0.65 -9.68
CA LYS A 161 -13.58 1.76 -9.92
C LYS A 161 -13.50 2.81 -8.81
N GLN A 162 -13.53 2.41 -7.54
CA GLN A 162 -13.38 3.32 -6.39
C GLN A 162 -11.99 3.97 -6.32
N ALA A 163 -11.00 3.37 -6.95
CA ALA A 163 -9.65 3.91 -7.10
C ALA A 163 -9.47 4.69 -8.42
N ASN A 164 -10.52 5.00 -9.18
CA ASN A 164 -10.46 5.78 -10.43
C ASN A 164 -9.39 5.24 -11.42
N LEU A 165 -9.39 3.93 -11.66
CA LEU A 165 -8.59 3.31 -12.72
C LEU A 165 -9.37 3.25 -14.03
N ASP A 166 -8.65 3.08 -15.14
CA ASP A 166 -9.24 2.55 -16.37
C ASP A 166 -9.59 1.08 -16.14
N ILE A 167 -10.88 0.77 -16.07
CA ILE A 167 -11.37 -0.56 -15.72
C ILE A 167 -11.07 -1.57 -16.83
N HIS A 168 -11.05 -1.15 -18.09
CA HIS A 168 -10.77 -2.03 -19.20
C HIS A 168 -9.30 -2.47 -19.19
N GLU A 169 -8.37 -1.51 -19.07
CA GLU A 169 -6.95 -1.87 -18.98
C GLU A 169 -6.63 -2.61 -17.67
N PHE A 170 -7.26 -2.25 -16.54
CA PHE A 170 -7.09 -2.99 -15.29
C PHE A 170 -7.53 -4.46 -15.42
N HIS A 171 -8.71 -4.72 -16.00
CA HIS A 171 -9.22 -6.08 -16.20
C HIS A 171 -8.31 -6.90 -17.10
N LYS A 172 -7.84 -6.31 -18.20
CA LYS A 172 -6.87 -6.93 -19.10
C LYS A 172 -5.54 -7.24 -18.40
N ASP A 173 -5.01 -6.29 -17.62
CA ASP A 173 -3.74 -6.47 -16.91
C ASP A 173 -3.84 -7.47 -15.76
N LEU A 174 -5.00 -7.57 -15.11
CA LEU A 174 -5.29 -8.55 -14.06
C LEU A 174 -5.08 -10.00 -14.52
N HIS A 175 -5.42 -10.29 -15.79
CA HIS A 175 -5.24 -11.60 -16.41
C HIS A 175 -3.96 -11.72 -17.26
N SER A 176 -3.08 -10.72 -17.22
CA SER A 176 -1.85 -10.70 -18.00
C SER A 176 -0.67 -11.34 -17.27
N ASP A 177 0.28 -11.87 -18.05
CA ASP A 177 1.57 -12.31 -17.50
C ASP A 177 2.41 -11.15 -16.94
N LEU A 178 2.11 -9.90 -17.33
CA LEU A 178 2.88 -8.74 -16.92
C LEU A 178 2.69 -8.43 -15.44
N ALA A 179 1.44 -8.48 -14.94
CA ALA A 179 1.16 -8.27 -13.52
C ALA A 179 1.82 -9.35 -12.65
N ARG A 180 1.78 -10.62 -13.10
CA ARG A 180 2.47 -11.73 -12.44
C ARG A 180 3.99 -11.54 -12.41
N LYS A 181 4.61 -11.21 -13.56
CA LYS A 181 6.06 -10.93 -13.62
C LYS A 181 6.46 -9.74 -12.74
N ALA A 182 5.60 -8.73 -12.62
CA ALA A 182 5.83 -7.60 -11.73
C ALA A 182 5.75 -8.01 -10.26
N LEU A 183 4.86 -8.94 -9.90
CA LEU A 183 4.82 -9.52 -8.56
C LEU A 183 6.07 -10.38 -8.28
N ASP A 184 6.48 -11.22 -9.22
CA ASP A 184 7.70 -12.03 -9.11
C ASP A 184 8.95 -11.15 -8.90
N ALA A 185 8.99 -9.98 -9.54
CA ALA A 185 10.07 -9.01 -9.35
C ALA A 185 10.08 -8.39 -7.93
N ASP A 186 8.91 -8.11 -7.36
CA ASP A 186 8.80 -7.64 -5.96
C ASP A 186 9.26 -8.74 -4.99
N ILE A 187 8.81 -9.99 -5.20
CA ILE A 187 9.21 -11.15 -4.39
C ILE A 187 10.73 -11.36 -4.45
N LYS A 188 11.29 -11.34 -5.66
CA LYS A 188 12.75 -11.47 -5.85
C LYS A 188 13.51 -10.37 -5.11
N THR A 189 13.06 -9.12 -5.23
CA THR A 189 13.68 -7.98 -4.53
C THR A 189 13.60 -8.16 -3.01
N THR A 190 12.47 -8.67 -2.51
CA THR A 190 12.25 -8.96 -1.09
C THR A 190 13.26 -9.96 -0.55
N HIS A 191 13.52 -11.05 -1.28
CA HIS A 191 14.55 -12.03 -0.93
C HIS A 191 15.97 -11.43 -0.98
N GLU A 192 16.30 -10.68 -2.03
CA GLU A 192 17.62 -10.04 -2.17
C GLU A 192 17.92 -9.05 -1.03
N MET A 193 16.88 -8.39 -0.52
CA MET A 193 16.98 -7.40 0.56
C MET A 193 16.83 -8.02 1.97
N GLY A 194 16.55 -9.33 2.08
CA GLY A 194 16.33 -10.01 3.36
C GLY A 194 15.07 -9.56 4.11
N ALA A 195 14.06 -9.05 3.41
CA ALA A 195 12.84 -8.49 3.98
C ALA A 195 11.68 -9.51 4.04
N GLY A 196 11.94 -10.71 4.56
CA GLY A 196 11.02 -11.85 4.50
C GLY A 196 9.71 -11.68 5.26
N ASP A 197 9.70 -10.87 6.33
CA ASP A 197 8.51 -10.62 7.17
C ASP A 197 7.90 -9.25 6.82
N VAL A 198 6.56 -9.12 6.83
CA VAL A 198 5.90 -7.83 6.62
C VAL A 198 5.07 -7.35 7.84
N PRO A 199 4.94 -6.03 8.07
CA PRO A 199 5.57 -4.93 7.33
C PRO A 199 7.07 -4.78 7.66
N THR A 200 7.90 -4.60 6.63
CA THR A 200 9.33 -4.27 6.78
C THR A 200 9.66 -2.97 6.06
N MET A 201 10.52 -2.15 6.66
CA MET A 201 11.06 -0.94 6.05
C MET A 201 12.57 -0.94 6.03
N ILE A 202 13.16 -0.65 4.87
CA ILE A 202 14.60 -0.50 4.70
C ILE A 202 14.91 0.94 4.31
N PHE A 203 15.78 1.58 5.08
CA PHE A 203 16.21 2.97 4.90
C PHE A 203 17.56 2.99 4.17
N LEU A 204 17.56 3.55 2.96
CA LEU A 204 18.74 3.66 2.10
C LEU A 204 19.19 5.11 2.04
N THR A 205 20.39 5.39 2.51
CA THR A 205 20.99 6.71 2.36
C THR A 205 21.72 6.82 1.03
N ILE A 206 21.49 7.92 0.32
CA ILE A 206 22.24 8.23 -0.89
C ILE A 206 23.56 8.82 -0.43
N ALA A 207 24.63 8.02 -0.43
CA ALA A 207 25.95 8.48 -0.06
C ALA A 207 26.43 9.55 -1.05
N SER A 208 26.41 10.81 -0.64
CA SER A 208 27.16 11.86 -1.31
C SER A 208 28.65 11.56 -1.12
N LYS A 209 29.39 11.31 -2.22
CA LYS A 209 30.86 11.23 -2.20
C LYS A 209 31.40 12.36 -1.31
N MET A 210 32.14 12.02 -0.26
CA MET A 210 32.89 13.03 0.48
C MET A 210 33.89 13.68 -0.51
N PRO A 211 33.94 15.02 -0.60
CA PRO A 211 35.05 15.66 -1.30
C PRO A 211 36.34 15.29 -0.56
N GLY A 212 37.26 14.65 -1.30
CA GLY A 212 38.61 14.34 -0.83
C GLY A 212 39.51 15.56 -0.80
#